data_AF-A0A1Q7DI92-F1
#
_entry.id   AF-A0A1Q7DI92-F1
#
_cell.length_a   1.000
_cell.length_b   1.000
_cell.length_c   1.000
_cell.angle_alpha   90.00
_cell.angle_beta   90.00
_cell.angle_gamma   90.00
#
_symmetry.space_group_name_H-M   'P 1'
#
loop_
_entity.id
_entity.type
_entity.pdbx_description
1 polymer ?
#
loop_
_entity_poly.entity_id
_entity_poly.type
_entity_poly.pdbx_seq_one_letter_code
_entity_poly.pdbx_strand_id
1 'polypeptide(L)'
;MAMKTLAVFAVSSAVGLTLLAGCTSTSDGWMKPGMTKEELGQDTASCLLNSSMVVPGREGPRNTIDQDRYRRCMADRGYTAGPAN
;
A
#
# COMPACT_ATOMS: atom_id res chain seq x y z
N MET A 1 -45.27 18.51 -23.61
CA MET A 1 -43.96 18.47 -22.91
C MET A 1 -43.69 17.03 -22.54
N ALA A 2 -42.57 16.47 -23.01
CA ALA A 2 -42.27 15.04 -22.97
C ALA A 2 -41.19 14.70 -21.94
N MET A 3 -41.35 13.59 -21.23
CA MET A 3 -40.30 12.70 -20.72
C MET A 3 -41.01 11.49 -20.10
N LYS A 4 -41.42 10.49 -20.88
CA LYS A 4 -40.66 9.34 -21.41
C LYS A 4 -39.97 8.48 -20.33
N THR A 5 -40.64 7.34 -20.05
CA THR A 5 -40.12 5.97 -19.85
C THR A 5 -39.34 5.59 -18.58
N LEU A 6 -40.01 4.73 -17.81
CA LEU A 6 -39.58 3.66 -16.90
C LEU A 6 -38.17 3.08 -17.15
N ALA A 7 -37.35 2.98 -16.10
CA ALA A 7 -36.36 1.91 -15.93
C ALA A 7 -35.91 1.80 -14.46
N VAL A 8 -36.18 0.63 -13.88
CA VAL A 8 -35.59 0.11 -12.64
C VAL A 8 -34.09 0.02 -12.79
N PHE A 9 -33.32 0.61 -11.86
CA PHE A 9 -31.97 0.13 -11.54
C PHE A 9 -31.68 0.38 -10.06
N ALA A 10 -32.03 -0.60 -9.23
CA ALA A 10 -31.35 -0.83 -7.98
C ALA A 10 -29.89 -1.17 -8.32
N VAL A 11 -28.98 -0.21 -8.18
CA VAL A 11 -27.54 -0.46 -8.26
C VAL A 11 -26.96 0.00 -6.93
N SER A 12 -26.61 -1.00 -6.14
CA SER A 12 -25.89 -0.95 -4.89
C SER A 12 -24.83 0.14 -4.93
N SER A 13 -24.81 0.99 -3.89
CA SER A 13 -23.76 1.96 -3.66
C SER A 13 -22.43 1.22 -3.48
N ALA A 14 -21.73 0.99 -4.59
CA ALA A 14 -20.37 0.51 -4.60
C ALA A 14 -19.52 1.60 -3.96
N VAL A 15 -19.01 1.30 -2.76
CA VAL A 15 -18.04 2.10 -2.03
C VAL A 15 -16.81 2.25 -2.92
N GLY A 16 -16.72 3.39 -3.61
CA GLY A 16 -15.56 3.79 -4.40
C GLY A 16 -14.42 4.20 -3.46
N LEU A 17 -13.76 3.22 -2.85
CA LEU A 17 -12.43 3.42 -2.26
C LEU A 17 -11.44 3.58 -3.42
N THR A 18 -11.24 4.82 -3.85
CA THR A 18 -10.10 5.21 -4.67
C THR A 18 -8.83 5.02 -3.85
N LEU A 19 -8.32 3.79 -3.82
CA LEU A 19 -6.99 3.49 -3.34
C LEU A 19 -6.02 4.32 -4.16
N LEU A 20 -5.44 5.34 -3.52
CA LEU A 20 -4.28 6.05 -4.04
C LEU A 20 -3.27 4.99 -4.46
N ALA A 21 -3.06 4.88 -5.77
CA ALA A 21 -2.01 4.06 -6.34
C ALA A 21 -0.72 4.39 -5.58
N GLY A 22 -0.22 3.37 -4.87
CA GLY A 22 0.90 3.51 -3.96
C GLY A 22 2.06 4.17 -4.68
N CYS A 23 2.70 5.13 -4.01
CA CYS A 23 4.07 5.50 -4.35
C CYS A 23 4.86 4.20 -4.52
N THR A 24 5.40 3.98 -5.72
CA THR A 24 6.34 2.91 -6.04
C THR A 24 7.58 3.07 -5.15
N SER A 25 7.49 2.52 -3.95
CA SER A 25 8.61 2.42 -3.01
C SER A 25 9.20 1.04 -3.19
N THR A 26 10.23 0.95 -4.04
CA THR A 26 11.27 -0.09 -4.07
C THR A 26 10.78 -1.47 -3.59
N SER A 27 9.84 -2.07 -4.33
CA SER A 27 9.45 -3.47 -4.17
C SER A 27 10.39 -4.43 -4.90
N ASP A 28 11.27 -3.92 -5.77
CA ASP A 28 12.21 -4.72 -6.58
C ASP A 28 13.24 -5.51 -5.75
N GLY A 29 13.38 -5.20 -4.46
CA GLY A 29 14.34 -5.84 -3.57
C GLY A 29 13.79 -6.95 -2.68
N TRP A 30 12.53 -7.40 -2.79
CA TRP A 30 11.98 -8.42 -1.88
C TRP A 30 11.47 -9.65 -2.64
N MET A 31 11.86 -10.83 -2.17
CA MET A 31 11.52 -12.11 -2.79
C MET A 31 10.91 -13.09 -1.77
N LYS A 32 9.83 -13.76 -2.18
CA LYS A 32 9.19 -14.84 -1.44
C LYS A 32 8.66 -15.90 -2.41
N PRO A 33 9.01 -17.19 -2.26
CA PRO A 33 8.53 -18.23 -3.17
C PRO A 33 7.01 -18.34 -3.17
N GLY A 34 6.41 -18.42 -4.37
CA GLY A 34 4.97 -18.60 -4.53
C GLY A 34 4.11 -17.34 -4.31
N MET A 35 4.72 -16.17 -4.11
CA MET A 35 4.00 -14.91 -3.93
C MET A 35 3.78 -14.17 -5.25
N THR A 36 2.63 -13.51 -5.40
CA THR A 36 2.36 -12.61 -6.54
C THR A 36 2.93 -11.20 -6.29
N LYS A 37 3.07 -10.40 -7.37
CA LYS A 37 3.52 -9.01 -7.26
C LYS A 37 2.49 -8.13 -6.56
N GLU A 38 1.21 -8.42 -6.76
CA GLU A 38 0.10 -7.73 -6.14
C GLU A 38 0.11 -7.91 -4.62
N GLU A 39 0.28 -9.15 -4.15
CA GLU A 39 0.36 -9.41 -2.72
C GLU A 39 1.65 -8.84 -2.11
N LEU A 40 2.78 -8.89 -2.84
CA LEU A 40 4.01 -8.21 -2.42
C LEU A 40 3.78 -6.71 -2.26
N GLY A 41 3.07 -6.07 -3.19
CA GLY A 41 2.72 -4.65 -3.10
C GLY A 41 1.83 -4.33 -1.90
N GLN A 42 0.84 -5.19 -1.63
CA GLN A 42 -0.04 -5.05 -0.47
C GLN A 42 0.72 -5.22 0.86
N ASP A 43 1.60 -6.21 0.94
CA ASP A 43 2.44 -6.44 2.12
C ASP A 43 3.45 -5.31 2.33
N THR A 44 4.07 -4.84 1.25
CA THR A 44 4.98 -3.68 1.26
C THR A 44 4.26 -2.45 1.78
N ALA A 45 3.08 -2.13 1.25
CA ALA A 45 2.27 -1.00 1.71
C ALA A 45 1.88 -1.13 3.18
N SER A 46 1.46 -2.32 3.61
CA SER A 46 1.14 -2.61 5.01
C SER A 46 2.36 -2.40 5.92
N CYS A 47 3.54 -2.87 5.51
CA CYS A 47 4.78 -2.70 6.27
C CYS A 47 5.26 -1.24 6.28
N LEU A 48 5.08 -0.48 5.21
CA LEU A 48 5.38 0.95 5.15
C LEU A 48 4.48 1.76 6.10
N LEU A 49 3.19 1.44 6.16
CA LEU A 49 2.27 2.08 7.11
C LEU A 49 2.65 1.78 8.56
N ASN A 50 3.03 0.54 8.86
CA ASN A 50 3.47 0.15 10.20
C ASN A 50 4.81 0.77 10.61
N SER A 51 5.68 1.04 9.64
CA SER A 51 7.02 1.64 9.84
C SER A 51 7.05 3.15 9.72
N SER A 52 5.95 3.78 9.32
CA SER A 52 5.80 5.23 9.34
C SER A 52 5.79 5.74 10.77
N MET A 53 6.64 6.73 11.04
CA MET A 53 6.73 7.40 12.33
C MET A 53 6.84 8.91 12.14
N VAL A 54 6.26 9.65 13.09
CA VAL A 54 6.39 11.10 13.14
C VAL A 54 7.60 11.43 14.00
N VAL A 55 8.60 12.09 13.43
CA VAL A 55 9.78 12.55 14.17
C VAL A 55 9.79 14.08 14.30
N PRO A 56 10.21 14.62 15.46
CA PRO A 56 10.46 16.05 15.60
C PRO A 56 11.55 16.53 14.62
N GLY A 57 11.34 17.71 14.04
CA GLY A 57 12.28 18.37 13.15
C GLY A 57 12.39 19.86 13.45
N ARG A 58 13.43 20.51 12.92
CA ARG A 58 13.67 21.96 13.11
C ARG A 58 12.53 22.81 12.56
N GLU A 59 11.89 22.36 11.48
CA GLU A 59 10.75 23.03 10.82
C GLU A 59 9.38 22.50 11.28
N GLY A 60 9.37 21.54 12.23
CA GLY A 60 8.15 20.87 12.71
C GLY A 60 8.21 19.34 12.61
N PRO A 61 7.16 18.64 13.07
CA PRO A 61 7.07 17.19 12.96
C PRO A 61 7.04 16.76 11.49
N ARG A 62 7.83 15.75 11.13
CA ARG A 62 7.86 15.17 9.78
C ARG A 62 7.60 13.68 9.82
N ASN A 63 6.92 13.17 8.80
CA ASN A 63 6.78 11.73 8.60
C ASN A 63 8.10 11.16 8.06
N THR A 64 8.55 10.07 8.67
CA THR A 64 9.70 9.30 8.22
C THR A 64 9.40 7.81 8.33
N ILE A 65 10.13 7.00 7.58
CA ILE A 65 10.00 5.54 7.62
C ILE A 65 11.14 4.98 8.43
N ASP A 66 10.84 4.25 9.50
CA ASP A 66 11.79 3.41 10.20
C ASP A 66 12.15 2.22 9.32
N GLN A 67 13.30 2.32 8.66
CA GLN A 67 13.79 1.30 7.72
C GLN A 67 14.06 -0.05 8.40
N ASP A 68 14.45 -0.06 9.67
CA ASP A 68 14.71 -1.31 10.40
C ASP A 68 13.42 -2.01 10.76
N ARG A 69 12.38 -1.24 11.11
CA ARG A 69 11.03 -1.77 11.33
C ARG A 69 10.41 -2.26 10.03
N TYR A 70 10.58 -1.53 8.92
CA TYR A 70 10.15 -1.97 7.60
C TYR A 70 10.80 -3.30 7.20
N ARG A 71 12.14 -3.39 7.29
CA ARG A 71 12.89 -4.62 6.95
C ARG A 71 12.46 -5.80 7.81
N ARG A 72 12.24 -5.60 9.12
CA ARG A 72 11.73 -6.64 10.02
C ARG A 72 10.32 -7.08 9.63
N CYS A 73 9.40 -6.16 9.34
CA CYS A 73 8.05 -6.50 8.91
C CYS A 73 8.03 -7.36 7.65
N MET A 74 8.89 -7.03 6.67
CA MET A 74 9.03 -7.84 5.45
C MET A 74 9.63 -9.22 5.75
N ALA A 75 10.67 -9.29 6.58
CA ALA A 75 11.29 -10.55 6.99
C ALA A 75 10.32 -11.46 7.77
N ASP A 76 9.53 -10.91 8.70
CA ASP A 76 8.53 -11.64 9.49
C ASP A 76 7.42 -12.24 8.61
N ARG A 77 7.14 -11.62 7.45
CA ARG A 77 6.21 -12.13 6.43
C ARG A 77 6.82 -13.18 5.51
N GLY A 78 8.10 -13.49 5.69
CA GLY A 78 8.86 -14.48 4.92
C GLY A 78 9.49 -13.93 3.65
N TYR A 79 9.58 -12.60 3.48
CA TYR A 79 10.31 -12.01 2.37
C TYR A 79 11.80 -11.96 2.70
N THR A 80 12.61 -12.28 1.70
CA THR A 80 14.06 -12.15 1.75
C THR A 80 14.45 -10.95 0.91
N ALA A 81 15.36 -10.11 1.42
CA ALA A 81 15.93 -9.05 0.60
C ALA A 81 16.71 -9.71 -0.53
N GLY A 82 16.30 -9.45 -1.78
CA GLY A 82 17.07 -9.78 -2.97
C GLY A 82 18.43 -9.07 -2.96
N PRO A 83 19.35 -9.49 -3.83
CA PRO A 83 20.65 -8.86 -3.93
C PRO A 83 20.46 -7.35 -4.17
N ALA A 84 21.15 -6.53 -3.37
CA ALA A 84 21.30 -5.12 -3.67
C ALA A 84 22.11 -5.04 -4.98
N ASN A 85 21.49 -4.54 -6.04
CA ASN A 85 22.16 -4.28 -7.32
C ASN A 85 23.21 -3.19 -7.17
#